data_AF-A0A015SVV0-F1
#
_entry.id   AF-A0A015SVV0-F1
#
_cell.length_a   1.000
_cell.length_b   1.000
_cell.length_c   1.000
_cell.angle_alpha   90.00
_cell.angle_beta   90.00
_cell.angle_gamma   90.00
#
_symmetry.space_group_name_H-M   'P 1'
#
loop_
_entity.id
_entity.type
_entity.pdbx_description
1 polymer ?
#
loop_
_entity_poly.entity_id
_entity_poly.type
_entity_poly.pdbx_seq_one_letter_code
_entity_poly.pdbx_strand_id
1 'polypeptide(L)'
;MLFPEKYSIFGRSIIGGTVKKLRTDRQTLNDLGIVESMYGEKTLFSLFDMTESDGGKRCLEEWLVHPLSDWKALHERQEAIRYPDFPEIRICREELDFIEFYLSQGDRPTRVNYLESAFSYIFRHFRATPERYIIRRGTKLLENVLLELKTFADHVTELSPRLIRNIAATISEIYQATELGKMVDSCRQEDSFYRTDRLDYIFRYRRNHTIAALLSIVYQLDAIRTVHRTAVTKGWCFPSFTNDSKFMLCNFYHPQVKDAVANDWEMENGNICIFTGSNMAG
;
A
#
# COMPACT_ATOMS: atom_id res chain seq x y z
N MET A 1 -4.81 -20.94 7.08
CA MET A 1 -4.75 -20.07 8.27
C MET A 1 -3.90 -18.87 7.91
N LEU A 2 -4.58 -17.83 7.44
CA LEU A 2 -4.00 -16.59 6.93
C LEU A 2 -3.53 -15.75 8.13
N PHE A 3 -2.29 -15.27 8.03
CA PHE A 3 -1.55 -14.32 8.86
C PHE A 3 -2.15 -13.92 10.23
N PRO A 4 -1.42 -14.15 11.35
CA PRO A 4 -1.87 -13.75 12.68
C PRO A 4 -2.25 -12.27 12.70
N GLU A 5 -3.32 -11.93 13.45
CA GLU A 5 -3.89 -10.59 13.68
C GLU A 5 -2.87 -9.49 14.06
N LYS A 6 -1.61 -9.83 14.32
CA LYS A 6 -0.52 -8.90 14.65
C LYS A 6 -0.16 -7.89 13.54
N TYR A 7 -0.60 -8.11 12.29
CA TYR A 7 -0.37 -7.19 11.17
C TYR A 7 -1.61 -6.40 10.72
N SER A 8 -2.66 -6.31 11.54
CA SER A 8 -3.88 -5.53 11.23
C SER A 8 -3.65 -4.00 11.14
N ILE A 9 -2.40 -3.55 11.19
CA ILE A 9 -2.01 -2.13 11.15
C ILE A 9 -1.89 -1.62 9.70
N PHE A 10 -1.74 -2.51 8.72
CA PHE A 10 -1.38 -2.16 7.34
C PHE A 10 -2.57 -2.04 6.35
N GLY A 11 -3.81 -2.07 6.86
CA GLY A 11 -5.03 -1.98 6.03
C GLY A 11 -6.03 -0.91 6.46
N ARG A 12 -5.76 -0.14 7.52
CA ARG A 12 -6.61 1.00 7.88
C ARG A 12 -6.14 2.23 7.12
N SER A 13 -7.03 2.84 6.34
CA SER A 13 -6.83 4.15 5.73
C SER A 13 -6.30 5.11 6.79
N ILE A 14 -5.07 5.59 6.60
CA ILE A 14 -4.49 6.63 7.46
C ILE A 14 -5.11 7.99 7.10
N ILE A 15 -5.69 8.08 5.90
CA ILE A 15 -6.37 9.27 5.42
C ILE A 15 -7.83 9.19 5.85
N GLY A 16 -8.14 9.89 6.95
CA GLY A 16 -9.44 10.49 7.23
C GLY A 16 -10.67 9.60 7.21
N GLY A 17 -11.03 9.07 8.38
CA GLY A 17 -12.40 8.64 8.69
C GLY A 17 -12.81 7.25 8.21
N THR A 18 -13.94 6.78 8.73
CA THR A 18 -14.57 5.52 8.33
C THR A 18 -15.11 5.67 6.90
N VAL A 19 -14.30 5.34 5.90
CA VAL A 19 -14.76 5.40 4.50
C VAL A 19 -15.79 4.29 4.26
N LYS A 20 -16.95 4.65 3.74
CA LYS A 20 -18.05 3.72 3.48
C LYS A 20 -17.63 2.74 2.39
N LYS A 21 -17.56 1.46 2.73
CA LYS A 21 -17.31 0.34 1.80
C LYS A 21 -18.62 -0.22 1.27
N LEU A 22 -18.62 -0.67 0.01
CA LEU A 22 -19.70 -1.48 -0.54
C LEU A 22 -19.65 -2.86 0.14
N ARG A 23 -20.81 -3.37 0.53
CA ARG A 23 -20.92 -4.74 1.04
C ARG A 23 -21.07 -5.69 -0.15
N THR A 24 -20.05 -6.50 -0.37
CA THR A 24 -20.06 -7.58 -1.35
C THR A 24 -19.94 -8.90 -0.59
N ASP A 25 -20.87 -9.82 -0.80
CA ASP A 25 -20.80 -11.14 -0.20
C ASP A 25 -19.77 -12.03 -0.92
N ARG A 26 -19.37 -13.13 -0.27
CA ARG A 26 -18.33 -14.02 -0.80
C ARG A 26 -18.76 -14.73 -2.09
N GLN A 27 -20.04 -15.01 -2.26
CA GLN A 27 -20.53 -15.65 -3.48
C GLN A 27 -20.36 -14.70 -4.66
N THR A 28 -20.80 -13.44 -4.53
CA THR A 28 -20.59 -12.42 -5.56
C THR A 28 -19.11 -12.23 -5.92
N LEU A 29 -18.20 -12.22 -4.93
CA LEU A 29 -16.75 -12.10 -5.20
C LEU A 29 -16.18 -13.30 -5.98
N ASN A 30 -16.68 -14.51 -5.69
CA ASN A 30 -16.24 -15.75 -6.34
C ASN A 30 -16.83 -15.88 -7.75
N ASP A 31 -18.09 -15.48 -7.94
CA ASP A 31 -18.77 -15.47 -9.25
C ASP A 31 -18.09 -14.47 -10.21
N LEU A 32 -17.61 -13.33 -9.68
CA LEU A 32 -16.82 -12.36 -10.45
C LEU A 32 -15.34 -12.74 -10.60
N GLY A 33 -14.87 -13.79 -9.94
CA GLY A 33 -13.46 -14.20 -10.01
C GLY A 33 -12.47 -13.16 -9.48
N ILE A 34 -12.83 -12.38 -8.45
CA ILE A 34 -12.01 -11.23 -8.00
C ILE A 34 -10.65 -11.67 -7.46
N VAL A 35 -10.65 -12.53 -6.43
CA VAL A 35 -9.44 -13.06 -5.75
C VAL A 35 -9.39 -14.58 -5.69
N GLU A 36 -10.55 -15.24 -5.72
CA GLU A 36 -10.72 -16.68 -5.82
C GLU A 36 -11.52 -16.96 -7.09
N SER A 37 -11.22 -18.06 -7.80
CA SER A 37 -12.02 -18.52 -8.94
C SER A 37 -12.54 -19.94 -8.66
N MET A 38 -13.81 -20.21 -8.99
CA MET A 38 -14.39 -21.54 -8.77
C MET A 38 -13.78 -22.63 -9.67
N TYR A 39 -13.24 -22.23 -10.82
CA TYR A 39 -12.79 -23.14 -11.87
C TYR A 39 -11.26 -23.15 -12.07
N GLY A 40 -10.49 -22.57 -11.14
CA GLY A 40 -9.03 -22.50 -11.23
C GLY A 40 -8.51 -21.56 -12.33
N GLU A 41 -9.39 -20.74 -12.88
CA GLU A 41 -9.05 -19.69 -13.85
C GLU A 41 -8.26 -18.56 -13.18
N LYS A 42 -7.56 -17.77 -14.00
CA LYS A 42 -6.90 -16.54 -13.52
C LYS A 42 -7.96 -15.63 -12.90
N THR A 43 -7.63 -14.94 -11.82
CA THR A 43 -8.54 -13.99 -11.16
C THR A 43 -8.39 -12.59 -11.73
N LEU A 44 -9.38 -11.72 -11.61
CA LEU A 44 -9.26 -10.32 -12.03
C LEU A 44 -8.12 -9.61 -11.28
N PHE A 45 -7.84 -10.00 -10.03
CA PHE A 45 -6.69 -9.51 -9.30
C PHE A 45 -5.34 -9.82 -9.97
N SER A 46 -5.22 -10.95 -10.67
CA SER A 46 -3.98 -11.31 -11.40
C SER A 46 -3.64 -10.35 -12.54
N LEU A 47 -4.57 -9.47 -12.94
CA LEU A 47 -4.30 -8.42 -13.93
C LEU A 47 -3.44 -7.29 -13.37
N PHE A 48 -3.27 -7.21 -12.05
CA PHE A 48 -2.53 -6.16 -11.34
C PHE A 48 -1.32 -6.73 -10.58
N ASP A 49 -0.58 -7.65 -11.20
CA ASP A 49 0.55 -8.37 -10.62
C ASP A 49 1.87 -7.57 -10.58
N MET A 50 1.84 -6.30 -10.99
CA MET A 50 3.02 -5.43 -11.10
C MET A 50 3.39 -4.67 -9.81
N THR A 51 2.87 -5.09 -8.65
CA THR A 51 3.22 -4.49 -7.36
C THR A 51 4.70 -4.73 -7.01
N GLU A 52 5.37 -3.68 -6.54
CA GLU A 52 6.79 -3.71 -6.18
C GLU A 52 6.99 -4.33 -4.78
N SER A 53 5.93 -4.43 -3.96
CA SER A 53 5.97 -4.97 -2.60
C SER A 53 4.77 -5.87 -2.26
N ASP A 54 4.96 -6.82 -1.32
CA ASP A 54 3.88 -7.66 -0.79
C ASP A 54 2.85 -6.85 0.01
N GLY A 55 3.27 -5.72 0.60
CA GLY A 55 2.36 -4.77 1.22
C GLY A 55 1.44 -4.08 0.21
N GLY A 56 1.99 -3.61 -0.91
CA GLY A 56 1.20 -3.04 -2.00
C GLY A 56 0.23 -4.03 -2.60
N LYS A 57 0.66 -5.30 -2.77
CA LYS A 57 -0.21 -6.40 -3.19
C LYS A 57 -1.41 -6.58 -2.26
N ARG A 58 -1.17 -6.65 -0.94
CA ARG A 58 -2.24 -6.75 0.06
C ARG A 58 -3.17 -5.54 0.05
N CYS A 59 -2.63 -4.32 -0.12
CA CYS A 59 -3.45 -3.11 -0.23
C CYS A 59 -4.39 -3.18 -1.43
N LEU A 60 -3.90 -3.64 -2.58
CA LEU A 60 -4.70 -3.74 -3.79
C LEU A 60 -5.77 -4.84 -3.70
N GLU A 61 -5.40 -5.99 -3.13
CA GLU A 61 -6.35 -7.07 -2.84
C GLU A 61 -7.51 -6.59 -1.95
N GLU A 62 -7.17 -5.89 -0.86
CA GLU A 62 -8.15 -5.27 0.06
C GLU A 62 -9.07 -4.28 -0.66
N TRP A 63 -8.56 -3.49 -1.62
CA TRP A 63 -9.38 -2.54 -2.38
C TRP A 63 -10.37 -3.22 -3.32
N LEU A 64 -10.01 -4.37 -3.87
CA LEU A 64 -10.87 -5.13 -4.78
C LEU A 64 -11.92 -5.95 -4.02
N VAL A 65 -11.55 -6.54 -2.88
CA VAL A 65 -12.47 -7.31 -2.02
C VAL A 65 -13.43 -6.38 -1.27
N HIS A 66 -12.98 -5.17 -0.93
CA HIS A 66 -13.76 -4.19 -0.18
C HIS A 66 -13.83 -2.83 -0.91
N PRO A 67 -14.53 -2.77 -2.06
CA PRO A 67 -14.57 -1.57 -2.88
C PRO A 67 -15.22 -0.39 -2.14
N LEU A 68 -14.78 0.81 -2.49
CA LEU A 68 -15.34 2.04 -1.95
C LEU A 68 -16.76 2.24 -2.47
N SER A 69 -17.64 2.77 -1.61
CA SER A 69 -19.00 3.21 -2.00
C SER A 69 -19.18 4.73 -1.87
N ASP A 70 -18.19 5.42 -1.31
CA ASP A 70 -18.19 6.88 -1.23
C ASP A 70 -17.69 7.48 -2.55
N TRP A 71 -18.55 8.30 -3.16
CA TRP A 71 -18.28 8.95 -4.43
C TRP A 71 -17.00 9.80 -4.42
N LYS A 72 -16.85 10.61 -3.37
CA LYS A 72 -15.73 11.54 -3.27
C LYS A 72 -14.41 10.79 -3.13
N ALA A 73 -14.38 9.74 -2.31
CA ALA A 73 -13.21 8.88 -2.15
C ALA A 73 -12.86 8.11 -3.44
N LEU A 74 -13.87 7.65 -4.20
CA LEU A 74 -13.65 7.02 -5.51
C LEU A 74 -13.01 8.02 -6.50
N HIS A 75 -13.54 9.24 -6.56
CA HIS A 75 -13.01 10.29 -7.42
C HIS A 75 -11.57 10.66 -7.04
N GLU A 76 -11.30 10.94 -5.75
CA GLU A 76 -9.96 11.28 -5.27
C GLU A 76 -8.94 10.17 -5.55
N ARG A 77 -9.33 8.89 -5.43
CA ARG A 77 -8.49 7.75 -5.79
C ARG A 77 -8.26 7.67 -7.31
N GLN A 78 -9.31 7.87 -8.11
CA GLN A 78 -9.19 7.87 -9.57
C GLN A 78 -8.26 8.98 -10.06
N GLU A 79 -8.35 10.19 -9.49
CA GLU A 79 -7.43 11.30 -9.80
C GLU A 79 -5.99 10.95 -9.45
N ALA A 80 -5.76 10.33 -8.29
CA ALA A 80 -4.42 9.89 -7.89
C ALA A 80 -3.84 8.84 -8.84
N ILE A 81 -4.66 7.87 -9.28
CA ILE A 81 -4.24 6.84 -10.24
C ILE A 81 -4.02 7.44 -11.63
N ARG A 82 -4.81 8.43 -12.05
CA ARG A 82 -4.66 9.08 -13.37
C ARG A 82 -3.43 9.98 -13.47
N TYR A 83 -2.86 10.40 -12.35
CA TYR A 83 -1.83 11.43 -12.32
C TYR A 83 -0.51 10.95 -12.96
N PRO A 84 -0.09 11.55 -14.09
CA PRO A 84 1.10 11.10 -14.82
C PRO A 84 2.40 11.48 -14.12
N ASP A 85 2.43 12.64 -13.46
CA ASP A 85 3.61 13.18 -12.76
C ASP A 85 3.67 12.70 -11.30
N PHE A 86 3.29 11.44 -11.07
CA PHE A 86 3.29 10.84 -9.74
C PHE A 86 4.72 10.88 -9.16
N PRO A 87 4.95 11.50 -7.99
CA PRO A 87 6.30 11.62 -7.45
C PRO A 87 6.92 10.25 -7.24
N GLU A 88 8.17 10.10 -7.70
CA GLU A 88 8.86 8.83 -7.59
C GLU A 88 9.22 8.57 -6.12
N ILE A 89 8.98 7.34 -5.69
CA ILE A 89 9.41 6.79 -4.40
C ILE A 89 10.00 5.42 -4.71
N ARG A 90 11.22 5.17 -4.24
CA ARG A 90 11.87 3.89 -4.46
C ARG A 90 11.22 2.82 -3.57
N ILE A 91 10.73 1.76 -4.21
CA ILE A 91 10.12 0.60 -3.54
C ILE A 91 10.93 -0.63 -3.92
N CYS A 92 11.49 -1.32 -2.92
CA CYS A 92 12.30 -2.51 -3.12
C CYS A 92 11.75 -3.63 -2.23
N ARG A 93 11.28 -4.71 -2.86
CA ARG A 93 10.62 -5.83 -2.19
C ARG A 93 11.49 -6.42 -1.09
N GLU A 94 12.73 -6.76 -1.43
CA GLU A 94 13.66 -7.43 -0.53
C GLU A 94 14.00 -6.58 0.70
N GLU A 95 14.05 -5.25 0.53
CA GLU A 95 14.28 -4.33 1.63
C GLU A 95 13.06 -4.23 2.55
N LEU A 96 11.86 -4.13 1.98
CA LEU A 96 10.61 -4.06 2.72
C LEU A 96 10.31 -5.37 3.47
N ASP A 97 10.53 -6.52 2.83
CA ASP A 97 10.40 -7.84 3.46
C ASP A 97 11.36 -7.97 4.66
N PHE A 98 12.61 -7.50 4.49
CA PHE A 98 13.57 -7.49 5.58
C PHE A 98 13.15 -6.55 6.71
N ILE A 99 12.61 -5.37 6.40
CA ILE A 99 12.08 -4.43 7.39
C ILE A 99 10.92 -5.07 8.16
N GLU A 100 9.97 -5.71 7.47
CA GLU A 100 8.85 -6.41 8.13
C GLU A 100 9.35 -7.53 9.03
N PHE A 101 10.30 -8.33 8.58
CA PHE A 101 10.95 -9.37 9.37
C PHE A 101 11.64 -8.78 10.62
N TYR A 102 12.39 -7.69 10.47
CA TYR A 102 13.03 -6.99 11.58
C TYR A 102 12.01 -6.44 12.61
N LEU A 103 10.94 -5.80 12.16
CA LEU A 103 9.88 -5.28 13.03
C LEU A 103 9.08 -6.38 13.74
N SER A 104 9.03 -7.58 13.14
CA SER A 104 8.34 -8.76 13.70
C SER A 104 9.05 -9.41 14.87
N GLN A 105 10.35 -9.13 15.06
CA GLN A 105 11.17 -9.76 16.08
C GLN A 105 10.57 -9.51 17.48
N GLY A 106 10.44 -10.59 18.26
CA GLY A 106 9.78 -10.58 19.57
C GLY A 106 10.57 -9.89 20.67
N ASP A 107 11.91 -9.93 20.62
CA ASP A 107 12.77 -9.24 21.56
C ASP A 107 12.86 -7.75 21.19
N ARG A 108 12.06 -6.93 21.87
CA ARG A 108 11.93 -5.50 21.63
C ARG A 108 12.65 -4.72 22.74
N PRO A 109 13.58 -3.81 22.40
CA PRO A 109 14.20 -2.95 23.40
C PRO A 109 13.13 -2.07 24.07
N THR A 110 13.05 -2.09 25.39
CA THR A 110 12.09 -1.26 26.16
C THR A 110 12.74 -0.02 26.78
N ARG A 111 14.07 0.05 26.78
CA ARG A 111 14.90 1.17 27.28
C ARG A 111 16.20 1.25 26.49
N VAL A 112 16.78 2.45 26.41
CA VAL A 112 18.12 2.67 25.84
C VAL A 112 18.87 3.65 26.73
N ASN A 113 19.93 3.16 27.38
CA ASN A 113 20.90 3.98 28.10
C ASN A 113 22.26 3.90 27.38
N TYR A 114 23.00 5.01 27.34
CA TYR A 114 24.31 5.06 26.67
C TYR A 114 25.31 4.08 27.28
N LEU A 115 25.40 4.04 28.62
CA LEU A 115 26.27 3.10 29.34
C LEU A 115 25.87 1.64 29.08
N GLU A 116 24.58 1.31 29.15
CA GLU A 116 24.09 -0.04 28.81
C GLU A 116 24.38 -0.41 27.36
N SER A 117 24.28 0.53 26.43
CA SER A 117 24.61 0.32 25.01
C SER A 117 26.11 0.10 24.82
N ALA A 118 26.96 0.85 25.53
CA ALA A 118 28.41 0.70 25.48
C ALA A 118 28.87 -0.62 26.12
N PHE A 119 28.35 -0.98 27.30
CA PHE A 119 28.62 -2.28 27.95
C PHE A 119 28.12 -3.43 27.10
N SER A 120 26.91 -3.34 26.55
CA SER A 120 26.36 -4.34 25.64
C SER A 120 27.18 -4.45 24.37
N TYR A 121 27.65 -3.33 23.80
CA TYR A 121 28.50 -3.34 22.61
C TYR A 121 29.81 -4.09 22.86
N ILE A 122 30.51 -3.79 23.97
CA ILE A 122 31.74 -4.48 24.36
C ILE A 122 31.48 -5.98 24.54
N PHE A 123 30.45 -6.35 25.30
CA PHE A 123 30.12 -7.74 25.58
C PHE A 123 29.66 -8.52 24.32
N ARG A 124 28.98 -7.85 23.38
CA ARG A 124 28.53 -8.40 22.09
C ARG A 124 29.64 -8.45 21.04
N HIS A 125 30.68 -7.62 21.13
CA HIS A 125 31.86 -7.76 20.25
C HIS A 125 32.60 -9.07 20.51
N PHE A 126 32.53 -9.60 21.74
CA PHE A 126 33.02 -10.95 22.07
C PHE A 126 32.11 -12.10 21.60
N ARG A 127 30.88 -11.81 21.15
CA ARG A 127 29.91 -12.79 20.62
C ARG A 127 29.11 -12.16 19.47
N ALA A 128 29.59 -12.30 18.23
CA ALA A 128 28.83 -11.86 17.06
C ALA A 128 27.50 -12.65 16.96
N THR A 129 26.38 -12.05 17.37
CA THR A 129 25.06 -12.68 17.27
C THR A 129 24.40 -12.31 15.95
N PRO A 130 23.76 -13.28 15.24
CA PRO A 130 22.94 -13.02 14.06
C PRO A 130 21.89 -11.91 14.24
N GLU A 131 21.37 -11.76 15.47
CA GLU A 131 20.42 -10.72 15.87
C GLU A 131 20.95 -9.30 15.66
N ARG A 132 22.24 -9.03 15.91
CA ARG A 132 22.79 -7.67 15.74
C ARG A 132 22.84 -7.25 14.29
N TYR A 133 23.08 -8.20 13.38
CA TYR A 133 23.00 -7.95 11.94
C TYR A 133 21.58 -7.57 11.54
N ILE A 134 20.56 -8.30 12.03
CA ILE A 134 19.15 -8.02 11.77
C ILE A 134 18.79 -6.60 12.22
N ILE A 135 19.16 -6.23 13.44
CA ILE A 135 18.90 -4.90 13.98
C ILE A 135 19.58 -3.83 13.14
N ARG A 136 20.90 -3.93 12.92
CA ARG A 136 21.66 -2.91 12.19
C ARG A 136 21.13 -2.70 10.76
N ARG A 137 20.91 -3.81 10.03
CA ARG A 137 20.38 -3.75 8.67
C ARG A 137 18.94 -3.24 8.66
N GLY A 138 18.09 -3.72 9.56
CA GLY A 138 16.69 -3.33 9.67
C GLY A 138 16.52 -1.85 9.99
N THR A 139 17.28 -1.33 10.95
CA THR A 139 17.27 0.11 11.27
C THR A 139 17.73 0.96 10.09
N LYS A 140 18.75 0.50 9.34
CA LYS A 140 19.28 1.29 8.21
C LYS A 140 18.32 1.31 7.03
N LEU A 141 17.76 0.17 6.67
CA LEU A 141 16.76 0.08 5.60
C LEU A 141 15.51 0.89 5.94
N LEU A 142 15.01 0.78 7.17
CA LEU A 142 13.84 1.56 7.59
C LEU A 142 14.15 3.06 7.59
N GLU A 143 15.32 3.47 8.05
CA GLU A 143 15.73 4.88 7.96
C GLU A 143 15.76 5.39 6.50
N ASN A 144 16.24 4.59 5.55
CA ASN A 144 16.21 4.95 4.13
C ASN A 144 14.77 5.12 3.62
N VAL A 145 13.85 4.20 3.96
CA VAL A 145 12.42 4.33 3.60
C VAL A 145 11.80 5.60 4.17
N LEU A 146 12.15 5.98 5.40
CA LEU A 146 11.68 7.22 6.01
C LEU A 146 12.23 8.46 5.29
N LEU A 147 13.48 8.42 4.83
CA LEU A 147 14.05 9.48 4.00
C LEU A 147 13.33 9.58 2.66
N GLU A 148 13.07 8.45 1.98
CA GLU A 148 12.31 8.40 0.74
C GLU A 148 10.90 8.99 0.89
N LEU A 149 10.20 8.69 1.99
CA LEU A 149 8.90 9.30 2.31
C LEU A 149 8.99 10.81 2.54
N LYS A 150 10.06 11.30 3.18
CA LYS A 150 10.30 12.74 3.34
C LYS A 150 10.47 13.40 1.97
N THR A 151 11.36 12.83 1.15
CA THR A 151 11.62 13.31 -0.21
C THR A 151 10.36 13.30 -1.05
N PHE A 152 9.56 12.23 -1.00
CA PHE A 152 8.25 12.17 -1.65
C PHE A 152 7.36 13.34 -1.22
N ALA A 153 7.19 13.56 0.09
CA ALA A 153 6.34 14.61 0.62
C ALA A 153 6.81 16.02 0.21
N ASP A 154 8.13 16.26 0.18
CA ASP A 154 8.72 17.54 -0.22
C ASP A 154 8.54 17.84 -1.72
N HIS A 155 8.38 16.82 -2.58
CA HIS A 155 8.15 16.99 -4.02
C HIS A 155 6.67 17.16 -4.39
N VAL A 156 5.74 16.90 -3.47
CA VAL A 156 4.31 17.08 -3.72
C VAL A 156 3.97 18.56 -3.81
N THR A 157 3.25 18.96 -4.87
CA THR A 157 2.91 20.35 -5.14
C THR A 157 1.40 20.60 -5.02
N GLU A 158 0.98 21.86 -5.10
CA GLU A 158 -0.44 22.23 -5.15
C GLU A 158 -1.18 21.62 -6.36
N LEU A 159 -0.44 21.34 -7.45
CA LEU A 159 -0.97 20.71 -8.67
C LEU A 159 -1.21 19.20 -8.50
N SER A 160 -0.57 18.56 -7.52
CA SER A 160 -0.74 17.12 -7.29
C SER A 160 -2.18 16.80 -6.83
N PRO A 161 -2.74 15.62 -7.14
CA PRO A 161 -4.10 15.25 -6.75
C PRO A 161 -4.35 15.34 -5.24
N ARG A 162 -5.60 15.60 -4.85
CA ARG A 162 -5.99 15.79 -3.44
C ARG A 162 -5.55 14.64 -2.53
N LEU A 163 -5.70 13.39 -2.97
CA LEU A 163 -5.27 12.23 -2.21
C LEU A 163 -3.75 12.23 -1.95
N ILE A 164 -2.96 12.57 -2.96
CA ILE A 164 -1.49 12.65 -2.89
C ILE A 164 -1.06 13.78 -1.94
N ARG A 165 -1.72 14.93 -2.01
CA ARG A 165 -1.48 16.04 -1.06
C ARG A 165 -1.81 15.66 0.38
N ASN A 166 -2.92 14.93 0.60
CA ASN A 166 -3.27 14.44 1.94
C ASN A 166 -2.24 13.44 2.47
N ILE A 167 -1.69 12.56 1.61
CA ILE A 167 -0.59 11.67 1.99
C ILE A 167 0.64 12.48 2.41
N ALA A 168 1.07 13.45 1.60
CA ALA A 168 2.23 14.28 1.91
C ALA A 168 2.05 15.12 3.19
N ALA A 169 0.86 15.68 3.40
CA ALA A 169 0.51 16.40 4.62
C ALA A 169 0.60 15.47 5.84
N THR A 170 0.06 14.25 5.74
CA THR A 170 0.14 13.24 6.81
C THR A 170 1.59 12.89 7.16
N ILE A 171 2.45 12.67 6.15
CA ILE A 171 3.88 12.39 6.37
C ILE A 171 4.54 13.57 7.10
N SER A 172 4.29 14.80 6.62
CA SER A 172 4.84 16.03 7.19
C SER A 172 4.40 16.23 8.64
N GLU A 173 3.13 16.04 8.95
CA GLU A 173 2.58 16.14 10.30
C GLU A 173 3.23 15.11 11.24
N ILE A 174 3.40 13.85 10.80
CA ILE A 174 4.08 12.83 11.59
C ILE A 174 5.52 13.23 11.90
N TYR A 175 6.25 13.79 10.92
CA TYR A 175 7.64 14.21 11.14
C TYR A 175 7.77 15.45 12.01
N GLN A 176 6.82 16.39 11.94
CA GLN A 176 6.78 17.54 12.85
C GLN A 176 6.41 17.15 14.28
N ALA A 177 5.47 16.20 14.45
CA ALA A 177 4.97 15.78 15.74
C ALA A 177 5.86 14.76 16.47
N THR A 178 6.84 14.17 15.81
CA THR A 178 7.67 13.09 16.37
C THR A 178 9.16 13.35 16.24
N GLU A 179 9.96 12.59 16.98
CA GLU A 179 11.42 12.64 16.87
C GLU A 179 11.97 12.08 15.54
N LEU A 180 11.10 11.50 14.71
CA LEU A 180 11.46 10.95 13.40
C LEU A 180 11.91 12.05 12.43
N GLY A 181 11.33 13.26 12.47
CA GLY A 181 11.75 14.36 11.59
C GLY A 181 13.22 14.71 11.77
N LYS A 182 13.62 15.01 13.01
CA LYS A 182 15.03 15.31 13.36
C LYS A 182 15.98 14.14 13.06
N MET A 183 15.50 12.92 13.20
CA MET A 183 16.27 11.70 12.91
C MET A 183 16.53 11.56 11.40
N VAL A 184 15.52 11.76 10.56
CA VAL A 184 15.67 11.74 9.09
C VAL A 184 16.58 12.87 8.61
N ASP A 185 16.48 14.07 9.19
CA ASP A 185 17.36 15.18 8.86
C ASP A 185 18.84 14.91 9.19
N SER A 186 19.11 13.96 10.10
CA SER A 186 20.46 13.52 10.50
C SER A 186 20.90 12.16 9.92
N CYS A 187 20.13 11.60 8.96
CA CYS A 187 20.30 10.27 8.35
C CYS A 187 21.70 9.99 7.74
N ARG A 188 22.50 11.04 7.49
CA ARG A 188 23.84 10.94 6.89
C ARG A 188 25.00 10.94 7.89
N GLN A 189 24.74 10.96 9.20
CA GLN A 189 25.79 10.86 10.22
C GLN A 189 26.31 9.42 10.35
N GLU A 190 27.58 9.27 10.74
CA GLU A 190 28.20 7.95 10.94
C GLU A 190 27.40 7.07 11.91
N ASP A 191 27.31 5.78 11.56
CA ASP A 191 26.64 4.76 12.36
C ASP A 191 27.44 4.49 13.65
N SER A 192 27.09 5.15 14.74
CA SER A 192 27.56 4.73 16.07
C SER A 192 26.68 3.61 16.62
N PHE A 193 27.26 2.71 17.42
CA PHE A 193 26.50 1.62 18.04
C PHE A 193 25.31 2.13 18.88
N TYR A 194 25.51 3.24 19.58
CA TYR A 194 24.46 3.90 20.34
C TYR A 194 23.32 4.44 19.45
N ARG A 195 23.65 4.93 18.25
CA ARG A 195 22.64 5.38 17.29
C ARG A 195 21.79 4.22 16.81
N THR A 196 22.38 3.08 16.46
CA THR A 196 21.63 1.87 16.10
C THR A 196 20.67 1.43 17.21
N ASP A 197 21.15 1.33 18.45
CA ASP A 197 20.30 0.91 19.59
C ASP A 197 19.18 1.92 19.89
N ARG A 198 19.45 3.21 19.71
CA ARG A 198 18.43 4.26 19.83
C ARG A 198 17.37 4.17 18.73
N LEU A 199 17.76 4.01 17.47
CA LEU A 199 16.85 3.84 16.35
C LEU A 199 15.97 2.61 16.54
N ASP A 200 16.59 1.52 16.98
CA ASP A 200 15.93 0.26 17.26
C ASP A 200 14.78 0.40 18.29
N TYR A 201 15.06 1.10 19.39
CA TYR A 201 14.06 1.45 20.41
C TYR A 201 12.95 2.36 19.88
N ILE A 202 13.29 3.36 19.08
CA ILE A 202 12.29 4.25 18.47
C ILE A 202 11.36 3.43 17.57
N PHE A 203 11.93 2.59 16.70
CA PHE A 203 11.17 1.87 15.69
C PHE A 203 10.33 0.72 16.25
N ARG A 204 10.92 -0.14 17.09
CA ARG A 204 10.25 -1.37 17.55
C ARG A 204 9.44 -1.20 18.84
N TYR A 205 9.67 -0.14 19.61
CA TYR A 205 8.98 0.10 20.87
C TYR A 205 8.24 1.43 20.93
N ARG A 206 8.95 2.57 20.89
CA ARG A 206 8.34 3.88 21.20
C ARG A 206 7.38 4.38 20.13
N ARG A 207 7.67 4.13 18.85
CA ARG A 207 6.94 4.65 17.67
C ARG A 207 6.50 3.54 16.72
N ASN A 208 6.35 2.31 17.20
CA ASN A 208 6.00 1.15 16.36
C ASN A 208 4.72 1.37 15.52
N HIS A 209 3.67 1.96 16.10
CA HIS A 209 2.42 2.27 15.40
C HIS A 209 2.61 3.36 14.35
N THR A 210 3.44 4.37 14.63
CA THR A 210 3.78 5.42 13.67
C THR A 210 4.60 4.87 12.50
N ILE A 211 5.55 3.97 12.78
CA ILE A 211 6.33 3.28 11.74
C ILE A 211 5.42 2.41 10.86
N ALA A 212 4.51 1.65 11.47
CA ALA A 212 3.54 0.86 10.71
C ALA A 212 2.64 1.75 9.85
N ALA A 213 2.26 2.93 10.34
CA ALA A 213 1.49 3.91 9.56
C ALA A 213 2.29 4.41 8.35
N LEU A 214 3.55 4.82 8.53
CA LEU A 214 4.40 5.30 7.43
C LEU A 214 4.66 4.20 6.38
N LEU A 215 4.88 2.96 6.79
CA LEU A 215 5.01 1.82 5.88
C LEU A 215 3.71 1.53 5.12
N SER A 216 2.54 1.66 5.78
CA SER A 216 1.24 1.55 5.10
C SER A 216 1.06 2.63 4.01
N ILE A 217 1.64 3.82 4.19
CA ILE A 217 1.67 4.84 3.12
C ILE A 217 2.49 4.34 1.93
N VAL A 218 3.68 3.76 2.14
CA VAL A 218 4.51 3.19 1.06
C VAL A 218 3.72 2.15 0.26
N TYR A 219 3.01 1.25 0.94
CA TYR A 219 2.21 0.20 0.31
C TYR A 219 1.01 0.76 -0.47
N GLN A 220 0.37 1.82 0.03
CA GLN A 220 -0.70 2.51 -0.71
C GLN A 220 -0.16 3.21 -1.97
N LEU A 221 1.02 3.83 -1.90
CA LEU A 221 1.67 4.45 -3.06
C LEU A 221 2.04 3.39 -4.12
N ASP A 222 2.55 2.22 -3.71
CA ASP A 222 2.78 1.06 -4.59
C ASP A 222 1.49 0.61 -5.29
N ALA A 223 0.39 0.47 -4.54
CA ALA A 223 -0.90 0.09 -5.11
C ALA A 223 -1.42 1.12 -6.12
N ILE A 224 -1.37 2.43 -5.82
CA ILE A 224 -1.77 3.49 -6.76
C ILE A 224 -0.94 3.41 -8.05
N ARG A 225 0.40 3.33 -7.90
CA ARG A 225 1.33 3.23 -9.02
C ARG A 225 1.08 1.98 -9.87
N THR A 226 0.78 0.86 -9.23
CA THR A 226 0.49 -0.40 -9.93
C THR A 226 -0.76 -0.28 -10.78
N VAL A 227 -1.85 0.28 -10.25
CA VAL A 227 -3.07 0.47 -11.04
C VAL A 227 -2.84 1.46 -12.19
N HIS A 228 -2.08 2.53 -11.96
CA HIS A 228 -1.70 3.48 -13.01
C HIS A 228 -0.94 2.78 -14.15
N ARG A 229 0.15 2.09 -13.81
CA ARG A 229 0.99 1.35 -14.78
C ARG A 229 0.16 0.31 -15.54
N THR A 230 -0.70 -0.43 -14.84
CA THR A 230 -1.59 -1.43 -15.45
C THR A 230 -2.52 -0.79 -16.47
N ALA A 231 -3.19 0.30 -16.10
CA ALA A 231 -4.10 1.01 -17.01
C ALA A 231 -3.37 1.52 -18.26
N VAL A 232 -2.19 2.12 -18.10
CA VAL A 232 -1.36 2.60 -19.23
C VAL A 232 -0.91 1.45 -20.12
N THR A 233 -0.33 0.38 -19.55
CA THR A 233 0.16 -0.78 -20.31
C THR A 233 -0.96 -1.51 -21.06
N LYS A 234 -2.16 -1.57 -20.48
CA LYS A 234 -3.31 -2.25 -21.09
C LYS A 234 -4.15 -1.34 -22.01
N GLY A 235 -3.84 -0.03 -22.07
CA GLY A 235 -4.65 0.95 -22.80
C GLY A 235 -6.07 1.07 -22.25
N TRP A 236 -6.25 0.84 -20.94
CA TRP A 236 -7.57 0.93 -20.31
C TRP A 236 -7.97 2.37 -20.03
N CYS A 237 -9.26 2.63 -20.12
CA CYS A 237 -9.83 3.90 -19.70
C CYS A 237 -10.21 3.87 -18.22
N PHE A 238 -10.49 5.05 -17.70
CA PHE A 238 -11.02 5.21 -16.35
C PHE A 238 -12.49 5.62 -16.46
N PRO A 239 -13.39 5.04 -15.65
CA PRO A 239 -14.81 5.31 -15.76
C PRO A 239 -15.12 6.79 -15.47
N SER A 240 -16.14 7.31 -16.13
CA SER A 240 -16.81 8.54 -15.72
C SER A 240 -17.94 8.20 -14.74
N PHE A 241 -18.28 9.18 -13.94
CA PHE A 241 -19.13 9.03 -12.78
C PHE A 241 -20.32 9.97 -13.00
N THR A 242 -21.55 9.44 -13.00
CA THR A 242 -22.81 10.21 -13.20
C THR A 242 -23.69 10.18 -11.96
N ASN A 243 -24.51 11.21 -11.76
CA ASN A 243 -25.49 11.27 -10.65
C ASN A 243 -26.81 10.56 -10.98
N ASP A 244 -27.03 10.25 -12.26
CA ASP A 244 -28.24 9.60 -12.75
C ASP A 244 -28.09 8.07 -12.70
N SER A 245 -29.21 7.35 -12.70
CA SER A 245 -29.29 5.87 -12.74
C SER A 245 -28.94 5.29 -14.12
N LYS A 246 -27.90 5.84 -14.76
CA LYS A 246 -27.38 5.41 -16.05
C LYS A 246 -26.09 4.61 -15.85
N PHE A 247 -26.06 3.39 -16.39
CA PHE A 247 -24.85 2.58 -16.48
C PHE A 247 -24.57 2.31 -17.96
N MET A 248 -23.38 2.70 -18.42
CA MET A 248 -22.98 2.60 -19.82
C MET A 248 -21.58 1.99 -19.91
N LEU A 249 -21.45 1.06 -20.83
CA LEU A 249 -20.24 0.39 -21.23
C LEU A 249 -20.05 0.63 -22.73
N CYS A 250 -18.90 1.19 -23.10
CA CYS A 250 -18.54 1.39 -24.51
C CYS A 250 -17.27 0.60 -24.80
N ASN A 251 -17.27 -0.16 -25.90
CA ASN A 251 -16.18 -1.01 -26.34
C ASN A 251 -15.66 -1.93 -25.21
N PHE A 252 -16.59 -2.49 -24.42
CA PHE A 252 -16.26 -3.29 -23.25
C PHE A 252 -15.95 -4.74 -23.63
N TYR A 253 -14.92 -5.30 -23.01
CA TYR A 253 -14.54 -6.70 -23.18
C TYR A 253 -14.08 -7.29 -21.85
N HIS A 254 -14.23 -8.60 -21.68
CA HIS A 254 -13.69 -9.28 -20.50
C HIS A 254 -12.17 -9.46 -20.64
N PRO A 255 -11.34 -8.89 -19.74
CA PRO A 255 -9.89 -8.79 -19.93
C PRO A 255 -9.13 -10.12 -19.92
N GLN A 256 -9.79 -11.22 -19.55
CA GLN A 256 -9.21 -12.56 -19.51
C GLN A 256 -9.68 -13.47 -20.64
N VAL A 257 -10.68 -13.04 -21.42
CA VAL A 257 -11.14 -13.78 -22.59
C VAL A 257 -10.16 -13.50 -23.73
N LYS A 258 -9.59 -14.56 -24.30
CA LYS A 258 -8.70 -14.46 -25.44
C LYS A 258 -9.51 -14.04 -26.68
N ASP A 259 -8.97 -13.09 -27.45
CA ASP A 259 -9.60 -12.58 -28.68
C ASP A 259 -11.04 -12.08 -28.45
N ALA A 260 -11.29 -11.48 -27.28
CA ALA A 260 -12.60 -11.01 -26.87
C ALA A 260 -13.16 -9.98 -27.85
N VAL A 261 -14.42 -10.19 -28.25
CA VAL A 261 -15.17 -9.21 -29.04
C VAL A 261 -15.72 -8.16 -28.07
N ALA A 262 -15.40 -6.90 -28.34
CA ALA A 262 -15.90 -5.80 -27.54
C ALA A 262 -17.37 -5.51 -27.85
N ASN A 263 -18.14 -5.18 -26.82
CA ASN A 263 -19.56 -4.90 -26.91
C ASN A 263 -19.89 -3.59 -26.20
N ASP A 264 -20.90 -2.89 -26.73
CA ASP A 264 -21.52 -1.76 -26.06
C ASP A 264 -22.74 -2.25 -25.27
N TRP A 265 -23.00 -1.61 -24.13
CA TRP A 265 -24.19 -1.90 -23.33
C TRP A 265 -24.59 -0.67 -22.54
N GLU A 266 -25.88 -0.36 -22.49
CA GLU A 266 -26.40 0.69 -21.63
C GLU A 266 -27.70 0.28 -20.94
N MET A 267 -27.90 0.81 -19.75
CA MET A 267 -29.16 0.71 -19.02
C MET A 267 -29.42 2.04 -18.32
N GLU A 268 -30.64 2.54 -18.50
CA GLU A 268 -31.12 3.77 -17.89
C GLU A 268 -32.43 3.48 -17.14
N ASN A 269 -32.48 3.83 -15.85
CA ASN A 269 -33.67 3.66 -14.99
C ASN A 269 -34.19 2.21 -14.87
N GLY A 270 -33.36 1.21 -15.20
CA GLY A 270 -33.66 -0.22 -15.09
C GLY A 270 -32.84 -0.89 -13.98
N ASN A 271 -33.38 -1.98 -13.43
CA ASN A 271 -32.68 -2.80 -12.42
C ASN A 271 -32.40 -4.23 -12.91
N ILE A 272 -33.07 -4.68 -13.97
CA ILE A 272 -33.03 -6.05 -14.47
C ILE A 272 -32.83 -6.00 -15.97
N CYS A 273 -31.81 -6.70 -16.46
CA CYS A 273 -31.57 -6.95 -17.88
C CYS A 273 -31.70 -8.45 -18.14
N ILE A 274 -32.51 -8.83 -19.12
CA ILE A 274 -32.71 -10.23 -19.50
C ILE A 274 -31.93 -10.48 -20.79
N PHE A 275 -30.84 -11.22 -20.68
CA PHE A 275 -30.08 -11.69 -21.85
C PHE A 275 -30.73 -12.96 -22.40
N THR A 276 -30.92 -13.02 -23.72
CA THR A 276 -31.38 -14.20 -24.45
C THR A 276 -30.40 -14.53 -25.56
N GLY A 277 -30.25 -15.80 -25.90
CA GLY A 277 -29.31 -16.23 -26.92
C GLY A 277 -29.16 -17.75 -26.96
N SER A 278 -28.49 -18.26 -27.99
CA SER A 278 -28.08 -19.66 -28.03
C SER A 278 -26.99 -19.95 -26.99
N ASN A 279 -26.85 -21.21 -26.60
CA ASN A 279 -25.68 -21.62 -25.80
C ASN A 279 -24.39 -21.21 -26.50
N MET A 280 -23.39 -20.78 -25.72
CA MET A 280 -22.06 -20.34 -26.20
C MET A 280 -22.04 -19.06 -27.05
N ALA A 281 -23.12 -18.25 -27.03
CA ALA A 281 -23.18 -17.00 -27.79
C ALA A 281 -22.39 -15.83 -27.16
N GLY A 282 -21.87 -15.98 -25.94
CA GLY A 282 -21.15 -14.95 -25.18
C GLY A 282 -19.88 -15.48 -24.57
#